data_AF-A0A257QLN1-F1
#
_entry.id   AF-A0A257QLN1-F1
#
_cell.length_a   1.000
_cell.length_b   1.000
_cell.length_c   1.000
_cell.angle_alpha   90.00
_cell.angle_beta   90.00
_cell.angle_gamma   90.00
#
_symmetry.space_group_name_H-M   'P 1'
#
loop_
_entity.id
_entity.type
_entity.pdbx_description
1 polymer ?
#
loop_
_entity_poly.entity_id
_entity_poly.type
_entity_poly.pdbx_seq_one_letter_code
_entity_poly.pdbx_strand_id
1 'polypeptide(L)'
;MAHAQTVRARVLAIDPNARSYTLEAQPTPLQAAVGPGDAQVPYTGHWIEAQMLKTNEGLRLEAIWPADPQMLSIMAQLNNELRRDTVARGSKVFRAQGEFMPRFAQFDNNGALFTQDSLMGKYTVLNFIFTRCQNPVMCPASTQRMADLQKRLREAGFMEKTQLVSISLDPSYDTPGILTQYILSQGIDGTHHRFLTGPKSALEDLKKQLGVLTQFADNTIDHTMAT
;
A
#
# COMPACT_ATOMS: atom_id res chain seq x y z
N MET A 1 -13.36 -10.13 25.85
CA MET A 1 -12.81 -9.26 24.80
C MET A 1 -11.37 -9.67 24.58
N ALA A 2 -10.96 -10.03 23.36
CA ALA A 2 -9.57 -10.34 23.09
C ALA A 2 -8.76 -9.04 23.20
N HIS A 3 -7.78 -8.98 24.11
CA HIS A 3 -6.87 -7.84 24.20
C HIS A 3 -5.89 -7.89 23.03
N ALA A 4 -5.95 -6.87 22.16
CA ALA A 4 -4.92 -6.64 21.15
C ALA A 4 -3.71 -5.98 21.81
N GLN A 5 -2.51 -6.50 21.53
CA GLN A 5 -1.25 -5.91 21.96
C GLN A 5 -0.43 -5.53 20.73
N THR A 6 0.05 -4.29 20.65
CA THR A 6 1.03 -3.92 19.62
C THR A 6 2.34 -4.67 19.85
N VAL A 7 2.82 -5.37 18.82
CA VAL A 7 4.10 -6.07 18.81
C VAL A 7 4.98 -5.49 17.69
N ARG A 8 6.27 -5.33 17.99
CA ARG A 8 7.30 -5.03 17.01
C ARG A 8 8.36 -6.12 17.08
N ALA A 9 8.53 -6.86 15.99
CA ALA A 9 9.42 -8.01 15.96
C ALA A 9 10.00 -8.23 14.57
N ARG A 10 11.14 -8.91 14.50
CA ARG A 10 11.73 -9.37 13.25
C ARG A 10 11.07 -10.67 12.82
N VAL A 11 10.68 -10.77 11.55
CA VAL A 11 10.16 -12.02 10.99
C VAL A 11 11.32 -12.93 10.62
N LEU A 12 11.40 -14.10 11.24
CA LEU A 12 12.44 -15.10 11.00
C LEU A 12 12.09 -16.03 9.84
N ALA A 13 10.82 -16.41 9.73
CA ALA A 13 10.31 -17.29 8.67
C ALA A 13 8.83 -17.01 8.39
N ILE A 14 8.40 -17.32 7.18
CA ILE A 14 7.02 -17.26 6.72
C ILE A 14 6.65 -18.62 6.16
N ASP A 15 5.51 -19.17 6.57
CA ASP A 15 4.90 -20.33 5.94
C ASP A 15 3.63 -19.86 5.20
N PRO A 16 3.67 -19.73 3.85
CA PRO A 16 2.52 -19.29 3.07
C PRO A 16 1.34 -20.26 3.10
N ASN A 17 1.61 -21.56 3.22
CA ASN A 17 0.57 -22.60 3.24
C ASN A 17 -0.16 -22.62 4.57
N ALA A 18 0.59 -22.58 5.68
CA ALA A 18 0.04 -22.49 7.02
C ALA A 18 -0.44 -21.07 7.38
N ARG A 19 -0.13 -20.06 6.53
CA ARG A 19 -0.41 -18.63 6.77
C ARG A 19 0.08 -18.20 8.14
N SER A 20 1.36 -18.42 8.40
CA SER A 20 1.95 -18.11 9.70
C SER A 20 3.32 -17.46 9.58
N TYR A 21 3.63 -16.63 10.57
CA TYR A 21 4.97 -16.06 10.77
C TYR A 21 5.63 -16.68 12.00
N THR A 22 6.94 -16.87 11.90
CA THR A 22 7.82 -17.07 13.05
C THR A 22 8.50 -15.74 13.36
N LEU A 23 8.26 -15.20 14.55
CA LEU A 23 8.81 -13.93 15.02
C LEU A 23 9.95 -14.15 16.00
N GLU A 24 10.97 -13.29 15.93
CA GLU A 24 12.00 -13.20 16.96
C GLU A 24 11.39 -12.73 18.29
N ALA A 25 11.53 -13.55 19.33
CA ALA A 25 11.06 -13.28 20.69
C ALA A 25 11.93 -14.00 21.72
N GLN A 26 11.93 -13.52 22.97
CA GLN A 26 12.65 -14.15 24.09
C GLN A 26 11.67 -14.80 25.07
N PRO A 27 11.99 -15.99 25.63
CA PRO A 27 13.22 -16.76 25.44
C PRO A 27 13.26 -17.56 24.13
N THR A 28 12.13 -17.76 23.46
CA THR A 28 12.02 -18.55 22.23
C THR A 28 11.20 -17.81 21.16
N PRO A 29 11.45 -18.07 19.87
CA PRO A 29 10.64 -17.55 18.78
C PRO A 29 9.15 -17.86 18.96
N LEU A 30 8.33 -16.93 18.49
CA LEU A 30 6.89 -16.98 18.59
C LEU A 30 6.28 -17.32 17.22
N GLN A 31 5.31 -18.22 17.17
CA GLN A 31 4.53 -18.46 15.96
C GLN A 31 3.16 -17.80 16.06
N ALA A 32 2.73 -17.12 14.99
CA ALA A 32 1.42 -16.49 14.92
C ALA A 32 0.81 -16.64 13.51
N ALA A 33 -0.50 -16.87 13.46
CA ALA A 33 -1.27 -16.89 12.23
C ALA A 33 -1.39 -15.48 11.64
N VAL A 34 -1.47 -15.38 10.32
CA VAL A 34 -1.60 -14.12 9.57
C VAL A 34 -2.71 -14.20 8.52
N GLY A 35 -3.06 -13.07 7.90
CA GLY A 35 -3.98 -13.04 6.77
C GLY A 35 -3.40 -13.73 5.52
N PRO A 36 -4.24 -14.15 4.56
CA PRO A 36 -3.77 -14.79 3.34
C PRO A 36 -2.93 -13.87 2.46
N GLY A 37 -3.20 -12.56 2.47
CA GLY A 37 -2.36 -11.59 1.78
C GLY A 37 -1.05 -11.32 2.50
N ASP A 38 -1.07 -11.19 3.83
CA ASP A 38 0.15 -11.03 4.64
C ASP A 38 1.12 -12.19 4.41
N ALA A 39 0.62 -13.43 4.36
CA ALA A 39 1.43 -14.63 4.11
C ALA A 39 2.22 -14.61 2.78
N GLN A 40 1.89 -13.69 1.86
CA GLN A 40 2.54 -13.51 0.57
C GLN A 40 3.49 -12.30 0.53
N VAL A 41 3.50 -11.47 1.58
CA VAL A 41 4.40 -10.31 1.66
C VAL A 41 5.77 -10.78 2.16
N PRO A 42 6.87 -10.50 1.45
CA PRO A 42 8.19 -11.08 1.72
C PRO A 42 8.91 -10.42 2.91
N TYR A 43 8.34 -10.49 4.11
CA TYR A 43 8.93 -9.90 5.31
C TYR A 43 10.05 -10.71 5.97
N THR A 44 10.46 -11.87 5.44
CA THR A 44 11.55 -12.65 6.04
C THR A 44 12.82 -11.80 6.19
N GLY A 45 13.33 -11.70 7.42
CA GLY A 45 14.49 -10.88 7.76
C GLY A 45 14.17 -9.42 8.07
N HIS A 46 12.95 -8.95 7.83
CA HIS A 46 12.49 -7.58 8.04
C HIS A 46 11.78 -7.40 9.39
N TRP A 47 11.80 -6.17 9.90
CA TRP A 47 11.00 -5.78 11.06
C TRP A 47 9.57 -5.44 10.65
N ILE A 48 8.62 -5.89 11.46
CA ILE A 48 7.21 -5.50 11.34
C ILE A 48 6.68 -4.92 12.64
N GLU A 49 5.63 -4.12 12.54
CA GLU A 49 4.74 -3.75 13.64
C GLU A 49 3.35 -4.31 13.34
N ALA A 50 2.70 -4.92 14.33
CA ALA A 50 1.39 -5.55 14.15
C ALA A 50 0.57 -5.51 15.44
N GLN A 51 -0.74 -5.72 15.31
CA GLN A 51 -1.63 -6.02 16.42
C GLN A 51 -1.66 -7.52 16.65
N MET A 52 -1.17 -7.97 17.80
CA MET A 52 -1.20 -9.36 18.21
C MET A 52 -2.45 -9.65 19.04
N LEU A 53 -3.22 -10.63 18.58
CA LEU A 53 -4.46 -11.10 19.19
C LEU A 53 -4.25 -12.51 19.73
N LYS A 54 -4.75 -12.77 20.94
CA LYS A 54 -4.87 -14.12 21.48
C LYS A 54 -6.25 -14.67 21.13
N THR A 55 -6.27 -15.73 20.34
CA THR A 55 -7.47 -16.45 19.91
C THR A 55 -7.53 -17.83 20.57
N ASN A 56 -8.64 -18.55 20.41
CA ASN A 56 -8.76 -19.94 20.85
C ASN A 56 -7.84 -20.89 20.06
N GLU A 57 -7.43 -20.48 18.85
CA GLU A 57 -6.58 -21.26 17.93
C GLU A 57 -5.09 -20.89 18.05
N GLY A 58 -4.74 -19.98 18.98
CA GLY A 58 -3.38 -19.48 19.18
C GLY A 58 -3.26 -17.98 18.92
N LEU A 59 -2.06 -17.55 18.56
CA LEU A 59 -1.77 -16.14 18.31
C LEU A 59 -2.05 -15.77 16.87
N ARG A 60 -2.57 -14.57 16.66
CA ARG A 60 -2.85 -14.01 15.34
C ARG A 60 -2.29 -12.60 15.25
N LEU A 61 -1.68 -12.26 14.13
CA LEU A 61 -1.29 -10.91 13.80
C LEU A 61 -2.30 -10.29 12.84
N GLU A 62 -2.64 -9.04 13.09
CA GLU A 62 -3.45 -8.20 12.22
C GLU A 62 -2.81 -6.81 12.08
N ALA A 63 -3.25 -6.04 11.08
CA ALA A 63 -2.70 -4.71 10.79
C ALA A 63 -1.16 -4.70 10.75
N ILE A 64 -0.57 -5.61 9.96
CA ILE A 64 0.88 -5.76 9.84
C ILE A 64 1.46 -4.66 8.94
N TRP A 65 2.41 -3.91 9.47
CA TRP A 65 3.13 -2.82 8.78
C TRP A 65 4.64 -3.05 8.76
N PRO A 66 5.35 -2.64 7.68
CA PRO A 66 6.80 -2.60 7.68
C PRO A 66 7.32 -1.67 8.80
N ALA A 67 8.34 -2.11 9.53
CA ALA A 67 8.90 -1.39 10.66
C ALA A 67 10.43 -1.31 10.66
N ASP A 68 11.08 -1.52 9.52
CA ASP A 68 12.53 -1.38 9.38
C ASP A 68 12.98 0.06 9.66
N PRO A 69 13.86 0.31 10.65
CA PRO A 69 14.20 1.67 11.09
C PRO A 69 14.74 2.57 9.96
N GLN A 70 15.62 2.03 9.11
CA GLN A 70 16.20 2.78 8.00
C GLN A 70 15.14 3.16 6.96
N MET A 71 14.25 2.21 6.63
CA MET A 71 13.15 2.44 5.70
C MET A 71 12.21 3.53 6.21
N LEU A 72 11.82 3.46 7.49
CA LEU A 72 10.97 4.47 8.13
C LEU A 72 11.63 5.84 8.18
N SER A 73 12.95 5.91 8.41
CA SER A 73 13.70 7.17 8.39
C SER A 73 13.70 7.83 7.01
N ILE A 74 13.95 7.07 5.95
CA ILE A 74 13.89 7.56 4.56
C ILE A 74 12.47 8.03 4.22
N MET A 75 11.47 7.22 4.59
CA MET A 75 10.07 7.56 4.37
C MET A 75 9.70 8.88 5.05
N ALA A 76 10.06 9.05 6.33
CA ALA A 76 9.80 10.27 7.08
C ALA A 76 10.46 11.49 6.44
N GLN A 77 11.71 11.37 5.96
CA GLN A 77 12.40 12.45 5.28
C GLN A 77 11.66 12.91 4.01
N LEU A 78 11.38 11.98 3.10
CA LEU A 78 10.72 12.28 1.82
C LEU A 78 9.29 12.82 2.03
N ASN A 79 8.56 12.30 3.00
CA ASN A 79 7.21 12.78 3.30
C ASN A 79 7.20 14.11 4.04
N ASN A 80 8.26 14.45 4.79
CA ASN A 80 8.43 15.81 5.33
C ASN A 80 8.72 16.82 4.21
N GLU A 81 9.45 16.43 3.16
CA GLU A 81 9.62 17.25 1.96
C GLU A 81 8.29 17.46 1.22
N LEU A 82 7.52 16.38 1.00
CA LEU A 82 6.16 16.45 0.46
C LEU A 82 5.29 17.43 1.24
N ARG A 83 5.31 17.34 2.57
CA ARG A 83 4.50 18.19 3.43
C ARG A 83 4.87 19.66 3.25
N ARG A 84 6.18 19.99 3.28
CA ARG A 84 6.66 21.35 3.10
C ARG A 84 6.27 21.92 1.74
N ASP A 85 6.41 21.12 0.69
CA ASP A 85 6.01 21.51 -0.67
C ASP A 85 4.48 21.73 -0.76
N THR A 86 3.68 20.84 -0.19
CA THR A 86 2.20 20.97 -0.15
C THR A 86 1.79 22.26 0.55
N VAL A 87 2.40 22.59 1.69
CA VAL A 87 2.12 23.83 2.43
C VAL A 87 2.58 25.05 1.63
N ALA A 88 3.78 25.02 1.04
CA ALA A 88 4.34 26.13 0.27
C ALA A 88 3.49 26.48 -0.96
N ARG A 89 2.85 25.48 -1.58
CA ARG A 89 1.96 25.68 -2.73
C ARG A 89 0.67 26.43 -2.40
N GLY A 90 0.21 26.40 -1.14
CA GLY A 90 -0.96 27.15 -0.69
C GLY A 90 -2.20 26.94 -1.57
N SER A 91 -2.73 28.01 -2.16
CA SER A 91 -3.92 27.95 -3.03
C SER A 91 -3.70 27.25 -4.38
N LYS A 92 -2.44 27.06 -4.80
CA LYS A 92 -2.06 26.31 -6.02
C LYS A 92 -1.55 24.92 -5.66
N VAL A 93 -2.22 24.24 -4.74
CA VAL A 93 -1.77 22.93 -4.24
C VAL A 93 -1.72 21.87 -5.35
N PHE A 94 -2.60 21.96 -6.35
CA PHE A 94 -2.63 21.04 -7.48
C PHE A 94 -1.45 21.25 -8.42
N ARG A 95 -0.90 20.14 -8.89
CA ARG A 95 0.13 20.15 -9.92
C ARG A 95 -0.49 20.28 -11.30
N ALA A 96 0.17 21.08 -12.14
CA ALA A 96 -0.22 21.27 -13.53
C ALA A 96 0.53 20.32 -14.46
N GLN A 97 0.02 20.13 -15.68
CA GLN A 97 0.73 19.39 -16.71
C GLN A 97 2.14 19.98 -16.95
N GLY A 98 3.14 19.10 -17.04
CA GLY A 98 4.53 19.49 -17.21
C GLY A 98 5.28 19.74 -15.90
N GLU A 99 4.60 19.78 -14.76
CA GLU A 99 5.26 19.80 -13.46
C GLU A 99 5.73 18.41 -13.03
N PHE A 100 6.85 18.36 -12.33
CA PHE A 100 7.38 17.11 -11.79
C PHE A 100 6.47 16.52 -10.70
N MET A 101 6.47 15.20 -10.58
CA MET A 101 5.90 14.52 -9.42
C MET A 101 6.57 15.00 -8.13
N PRO A 102 5.82 15.20 -7.03
CA PRO A 102 6.44 15.59 -5.77
C PRO A 102 7.30 14.46 -5.25
N ARG A 103 8.29 14.78 -4.40
CA ARG A 103 8.98 13.76 -3.62
C ARG A 103 7.99 13.15 -2.63
N PHE A 104 7.93 11.84 -2.58
CA PHE A 104 7.10 11.09 -1.63
C PHE A 104 7.73 9.72 -1.36
N ALA A 105 7.27 9.08 -0.30
CA ALA A 105 7.56 7.70 -0.01
C ALA A 105 6.33 6.99 0.58
N GLN A 106 5.98 5.85 0.01
CA GLN A 106 4.90 4.97 0.48
C GLN A 106 5.43 3.53 0.52
N PHE A 107 4.68 2.62 1.14
CA PHE A 107 4.90 1.19 0.98
C PHE A 107 4.13 0.68 -0.24
N ASP A 108 4.74 -0.23 -0.99
CA ASP A 108 4.00 -1.03 -1.96
C ASP A 108 3.35 -2.27 -1.30
N ASN A 109 2.62 -3.05 -2.09
CA ASN A 109 1.96 -4.27 -1.64
C ASN A 109 2.94 -5.38 -1.20
N ASN A 110 4.23 -5.27 -1.53
CA ASN A 110 5.28 -6.15 -1.04
C ASN A 110 5.92 -5.63 0.26
N GLY A 111 5.40 -4.54 0.84
CA GLY A 111 5.97 -3.91 2.03
C GLY A 111 7.29 -3.18 1.75
N ALA A 112 7.66 -2.99 0.49
CA ALA A 112 8.88 -2.29 0.09
C ALA A 112 8.64 -0.79 -0.04
N LEU A 113 9.69 0.00 0.08
CA LEU A 113 9.62 1.44 -0.10
C LEU A 113 9.46 1.79 -1.59
N PHE A 114 8.39 2.51 -1.92
CA PHE A 114 8.13 3.07 -3.24
C PHE A 114 8.22 4.60 -3.17
N THR A 115 9.02 5.20 -4.05
CA THR A 115 9.29 6.64 -4.06
C THR A 115 9.02 7.25 -5.42
N GLN A 116 9.10 8.59 -5.52
CA GLN A 116 9.03 9.27 -6.81
C GLN A 116 10.12 8.78 -7.78
N ASP A 117 11.31 8.41 -7.31
CA ASP A 117 12.38 7.87 -8.17
C ASP A 117 11.97 6.54 -8.82
N SER A 118 11.08 5.77 -8.17
CA SER A 118 10.52 4.53 -8.74
C SER A 118 9.66 4.78 -9.98
N LEU A 119 9.25 6.03 -10.22
CA LEU A 119 8.47 6.44 -11.40
C LEU A 119 9.34 6.76 -12.62
N MET A 120 10.64 7.00 -12.41
CA MET A 120 11.53 7.50 -13.45
C MET A 120 11.79 6.46 -14.56
N GLY A 121 11.86 6.93 -15.81
CA GLY A 121 12.19 6.09 -16.96
C GLY A 121 11.06 5.20 -17.48
N LYS A 122 9.87 5.23 -16.88
CA LYS A 122 8.67 4.52 -17.34
C LYS A 122 7.47 5.45 -17.43
N TYR A 123 6.58 5.19 -18.39
CA TYR A 123 5.24 5.77 -18.36
C TYR A 123 4.49 5.20 -17.16
N THR A 124 3.94 6.05 -16.30
CA THR A 124 3.15 5.60 -15.15
C THR A 124 1.69 5.96 -15.34
N VAL A 125 0.81 4.97 -15.17
CA VAL A 125 -0.64 5.19 -15.10
C VAL A 125 -1.05 5.07 -13.64
N LEU A 126 -1.62 6.15 -13.10
CA LEU A 126 -2.09 6.22 -11.72
C LEU A 126 -3.57 5.84 -11.63
N ASN A 127 -3.94 5.19 -10.54
CA ASN A 127 -5.31 4.91 -10.15
C ASN A 127 -5.46 5.08 -8.64
N PHE A 128 -6.67 5.38 -8.15
CA PHE A 128 -6.95 5.54 -6.72
C PHE A 128 -8.07 4.58 -6.31
N ILE A 129 -7.86 3.82 -5.24
CA ILE A 129 -8.76 2.76 -4.80
C ILE A 129 -8.81 2.69 -3.28
N PHE A 130 -9.77 1.97 -2.73
CA PHE A 130 -9.69 1.43 -1.37
C PHE A 130 -10.29 0.03 -1.36
N THR A 131 -9.70 -0.90 -0.61
CA THR A 131 -10.05 -2.33 -0.76
C THR A 131 -11.45 -2.68 -0.25
N ARG A 132 -12.00 -1.85 0.64
CA ARG A 132 -13.34 -2.03 1.22
C ARG A 132 -14.48 -1.42 0.40
N CYS A 133 -14.20 -0.90 -0.80
CA CYS A 133 -15.24 -0.33 -1.65
C CYS A 133 -16.27 -1.39 -2.00
N GLN A 134 -17.50 -1.22 -1.50
CA GLN A 134 -18.60 -2.16 -1.72
C GLN A 134 -19.32 -1.92 -3.04
N ASN A 135 -19.01 -0.82 -3.74
CA ASN A 135 -19.63 -0.50 -5.01
C ASN A 135 -18.88 -1.18 -6.17
N PRO A 136 -19.45 -2.24 -6.80
CA PRO A 136 -18.76 -3.01 -7.83
C PRO A 136 -18.46 -2.21 -9.10
N VAL A 137 -19.22 -1.14 -9.37
CA VAL A 137 -19.03 -0.31 -10.57
C VAL A 137 -18.04 0.84 -10.37
N MET A 138 -17.43 0.96 -9.17
CA MET A 138 -16.42 1.99 -8.84
C MET A 138 -15.02 1.40 -8.74
N CYS A 139 -14.47 1.21 -7.53
CA CYS A 139 -13.08 0.77 -7.34
C CYS A 139 -12.79 -0.60 -7.96
N PRO A 140 -13.64 -1.65 -7.80
CA PRO A 140 -13.41 -2.94 -8.45
C PRO A 140 -13.39 -2.81 -9.98
N ALA A 141 -14.36 -2.11 -10.57
CA ALA A 141 -14.38 -1.86 -12.01
C ALA A 141 -13.13 -1.11 -12.50
N SER A 142 -12.71 -0.04 -11.81
CA SER A 142 -11.47 0.70 -12.13
C SER A 142 -10.24 -0.21 -12.06
N THR A 143 -10.17 -1.07 -11.04
CA THR A 143 -9.06 -2.01 -10.88
C THR A 143 -9.03 -3.04 -12.02
N GLN A 144 -10.19 -3.55 -12.45
CA GLN A 144 -10.29 -4.43 -13.62
C GLN A 144 -9.89 -3.72 -14.92
N ARG A 145 -10.21 -2.42 -15.09
CA ARG A 145 -9.72 -1.64 -16.23
C ARG A 145 -8.19 -1.53 -16.25
N MET A 146 -7.55 -1.39 -15.09
CA MET A 146 -6.09 -1.42 -14.99
C MET A 146 -5.54 -2.79 -15.39
N ALA A 147 -6.20 -3.89 -14.99
CA ALA A 147 -5.82 -5.25 -15.39
C ALA A 147 -5.95 -5.46 -16.91
N ASP A 148 -7.04 -5.01 -17.51
CA ASP A 148 -7.26 -5.02 -18.96
C ASP A 148 -6.19 -4.20 -19.70
N LEU A 149 -5.85 -3.02 -19.17
CA LEU A 149 -4.78 -2.18 -19.70
C LEU A 149 -3.43 -2.89 -19.64
N GLN A 150 -3.11 -3.54 -18.53
CA GLN A 150 -1.88 -4.33 -18.37
C GLN A 150 -1.78 -5.41 -19.46
N LYS A 151 -2.87 -6.15 -19.70
CA LYS A 151 -2.92 -7.17 -20.76
C LYS A 151 -2.66 -6.57 -22.14
N ARG A 152 -3.33 -5.46 -22.49
CA ARG A 152 -3.17 -4.77 -23.77
C ARG A 152 -1.75 -4.23 -23.96
N LEU A 153 -1.14 -3.68 -22.91
CA LEU A 153 0.25 -3.20 -22.92
C LEU A 153 1.24 -4.34 -23.17
N ARG A 154 1.00 -5.53 -22.60
CA ARG A 154 1.82 -6.73 -22.91
C ARG A 154 1.66 -7.16 -24.35
N GLU A 155 0.43 -7.28 -24.84
CA GLU A 155 0.13 -7.66 -26.23
C GLU A 155 0.76 -6.69 -27.25
N ALA A 156 0.81 -5.40 -26.90
CA ALA A 156 1.43 -4.37 -27.73
C ALA A 156 2.95 -4.23 -27.56
N GLY A 157 3.58 -4.99 -26.65
CA GLY A 157 5.03 -4.90 -26.39
C GLY A 157 5.49 -3.66 -25.62
N PHE A 158 4.59 -2.98 -24.90
CA PHE A 158 4.88 -1.76 -24.13
C PHE A 158 5.05 -1.98 -22.63
N MET A 159 4.78 -3.20 -22.12
CA MET A 159 4.79 -3.47 -20.68
C MET A 159 6.10 -3.07 -19.97
N GLU A 160 7.26 -3.30 -20.58
CA GLU A 160 8.55 -2.93 -19.98
C GLU A 160 8.76 -1.41 -19.84
N LYS A 161 8.09 -0.62 -20.69
CA LYS A 161 8.15 0.84 -20.71
C LYS A 161 7.07 1.49 -19.86
N THR A 162 6.15 0.71 -19.30
CA THR A 162 4.99 1.21 -18.57
C THR A 162 4.90 0.55 -17.19
N GLN A 163 4.40 1.30 -16.21
CA GLN A 163 4.04 0.76 -14.91
C GLN A 163 2.65 1.25 -14.52
N LEU A 164 1.95 0.40 -13.79
CA LEU A 164 0.64 0.70 -13.25
C LEU A 164 0.77 0.89 -11.74
N VAL A 165 0.18 1.95 -11.21
CA VAL A 165 0.26 2.27 -9.79
C VAL A 165 -1.12 2.63 -9.26
N SER A 166 -1.62 1.85 -8.31
CA SER A 166 -2.86 2.13 -7.59
C SER A 166 -2.54 2.65 -6.19
N ILE A 167 -3.11 3.78 -5.78
CA ILE A 167 -2.84 4.40 -4.48
C ILE A 167 -4.09 4.25 -3.59
N SER A 168 -3.90 3.75 -2.37
CA SER A 168 -4.99 3.59 -1.41
C SER A 168 -5.55 4.94 -0.93
N LEU A 169 -6.87 5.02 -0.82
CA LEU A 169 -7.61 6.11 -0.17
C LEU A 169 -7.90 5.83 1.31
N ASP A 170 -7.68 4.62 1.79
CA ASP A 170 -7.97 4.16 3.15
C ASP A 170 -6.76 3.48 3.81
N PRO A 171 -5.66 4.23 4.03
CA PRO A 171 -4.42 3.67 4.59
C PRO A 171 -4.54 3.21 6.05
N SER A 172 -5.65 3.53 6.73
CA SER A 172 -5.90 3.01 8.09
C SER A 172 -6.31 1.53 8.07
N TYR A 173 -6.79 1.02 6.94
CA TYR A 173 -7.18 -0.38 6.77
C TYR A 173 -6.30 -1.11 5.75
N ASP A 174 -5.97 -0.45 4.64
CA ASP A 174 -5.25 -1.04 3.52
C ASP A 174 -3.75 -1.19 3.84
N THR A 175 -3.39 -2.20 4.63
CA THR A 175 -1.99 -2.60 4.82
C THR A 175 -1.42 -3.26 3.55
N PRO A 176 -0.10 -3.43 3.41
CA PRO A 176 0.48 -4.18 2.30
C PRO A 176 -0.12 -5.58 2.12
N GLY A 177 -0.38 -6.30 3.21
CA GLY A 177 -1.04 -7.61 3.16
C GLY A 177 -2.48 -7.53 2.65
N ILE A 178 -3.26 -6.55 3.10
CA ILE A 178 -4.63 -6.33 2.61
C ILE A 178 -4.64 -5.97 1.12
N LEU A 179 -3.73 -5.10 0.68
CA LEU A 179 -3.57 -4.77 -0.74
C LEU A 179 -3.18 -6.00 -1.57
N THR A 180 -2.25 -6.82 -1.08
CA THR A 180 -1.88 -8.08 -1.73
C THR A 180 -3.05 -9.05 -1.83
N GLN A 181 -3.85 -9.18 -0.77
CA GLN A 181 -5.08 -9.99 -0.81
C GLN A 181 -6.08 -9.45 -1.84
N TYR A 182 -6.24 -8.13 -1.94
CA TYR A 182 -7.10 -7.50 -2.93
C TYR A 182 -6.64 -7.81 -4.36
N ILE A 183 -5.35 -7.65 -4.67
CA ILE A 183 -4.75 -7.99 -5.97
C ILE A 183 -5.05 -9.44 -6.36
N LEU A 184 -4.83 -10.38 -5.44
CA LEU A 184 -5.09 -11.81 -5.66
C LEU A 184 -6.57 -12.08 -5.93
N SER A 185 -7.47 -11.43 -5.18
CA SER A 185 -8.93 -11.57 -5.39
C SER A 185 -9.41 -11.06 -6.75
N GLN A 186 -8.67 -10.10 -7.32
CA GLN A 186 -8.96 -9.50 -8.61
C GLN A 186 -8.29 -10.22 -9.79
N GLY A 187 -7.47 -11.25 -9.52
CA GLY A 187 -6.72 -11.97 -10.56
C GLY A 187 -5.64 -11.12 -11.24
N ILE A 188 -5.15 -10.08 -10.56
CA ILE A 188 -4.20 -9.12 -11.13
C ILE A 188 -2.78 -9.63 -10.94
N ASP A 189 -1.97 -9.49 -11.99
CA ASP A 189 -0.55 -9.74 -11.93
C ASP A 189 0.17 -8.53 -11.31
N GLY A 190 0.50 -8.66 -10.02
CA GLY A 190 1.20 -7.64 -9.24
C GLY A 190 2.64 -7.37 -9.65
N THR A 191 3.21 -8.04 -10.67
CA THR A 191 4.61 -7.79 -11.10
C THR A 191 4.82 -6.41 -11.71
N HIS A 192 3.83 -5.89 -12.45
CA HIS A 192 3.89 -4.59 -13.12
C HIS A 192 2.84 -3.59 -12.64
N HIS A 193 2.02 -4.00 -11.67
CA HIS A 193 1.02 -3.17 -11.02
C HIS A 193 1.32 -3.10 -9.52
N ARG A 194 1.79 -1.94 -9.06
CA ARG A 194 2.06 -1.68 -7.64
C ARG A 194 0.85 -1.05 -6.98
N PHE A 195 0.54 -1.51 -5.77
CA PHE A 195 -0.49 -0.89 -4.94
C PHE A 195 0.18 -0.23 -3.75
N LEU A 196 -0.08 1.06 -3.53
CA LEU A 196 0.62 1.88 -2.56
C LEU A 196 -0.26 2.22 -1.36
N THR A 197 0.35 2.21 -0.17
CA THR A 197 -0.24 2.62 1.11
C THR A 197 0.85 3.16 2.03
N GLY A 198 0.49 3.80 3.14
CA GLY A 198 1.47 4.32 4.09
C GLY A 198 0.89 5.40 5.00
N PRO A 199 1.72 6.31 5.52
CA PRO A 199 1.27 7.31 6.47
C PRO A 199 0.13 8.16 5.91
N LYS A 200 -1.00 8.19 6.63
CA LYS A 200 -2.22 8.90 6.20
C LYS A 200 -1.94 10.35 5.80
N SER A 201 -1.16 11.09 6.60
CA SER A 201 -0.82 12.49 6.30
C SER A 201 -0.08 12.65 4.97
N ALA A 202 0.85 11.75 4.67
CA ALA A 202 1.60 11.77 3.42
C ALA A 202 0.71 11.45 2.21
N LEU A 203 -0.21 10.49 2.35
CA LEU A 203 -1.19 10.20 1.31
C LEU A 203 -2.18 11.34 1.10
N GLU A 204 -2.63 12.03 2.15
CA GLU A 204 -3.47 13.22 2.02
C GLU A 204 -2.73 14.34 1.27
N ASP A 205 -1.47 14.61 1.60
CA ASP A 205 -0.67 15.62 0.92
C ASP A 205 -0.43 15.24 -0.56
N LEU A 206 -0.13 13.96 -0.84
CA LEU A 206 0.04 13.45 -2.21
C LEU A 206 -1.26 13.56 -3.03
N LYS A 207 -2.38 13.08 -2.50
CA LYS A 207 -3.71 13.16 -3.14
C LYS A 207 -4.07 14.59 -3.46
N LYS A 208 -3.89 15.51 -2.50
CA LYS A 208 -4.11 16.93 -2.72
C LYS A 208 -3.30 17.43 -3.88
N GLN A 209 -1.99 17.19 -3.91
CA GLN A 209 -1.16 17.68 -5.02
C GLN A 209 -1.53 17.08 -6.38
N LEU A 210 -2.09 15.87 -6.40
CA LEU A 210 -2.57 15.21 -7.61
C LEU A 210 -4.02 15.57 -7.98
N GLY A 211 -4.66 16.51 -7.28
CA GLY A 211 -6.02 16.94 -7.58
C GLY A 211 -7.10 15.92 -7.20
N VAL A 212 -6.77 14.93 -6.37
CA VAL A 212 -7.70 13.91 -5.87
C VAL A 212 -8.27 14.36 -4.54
N LEU A 213 -9.48 14.88 -4.56
CA LEU A 213 -10.23 15.25 -3.37
C LEU A 213 -11.13 14.08 -2.96
N THR A 214 -11.10 13.70 -1.70
CA THR A 214 -11.91 12.58 -1.17
C THR A 214 -13.02 13.08 -0.24
N GLN A 215 -14.23 12.54 -0.37
CA GLN A 215 -15.34 12.76 0.55
C GLN A 215 -15.87 11.40 1.03
N PHE A 216 -16.11 11.28 2.34
CA PHE A 216 -16.77 10.10 2.90
C PHE A 216 -18.28 10.26 2.74
N ALA A 217 -18.92 9.30 2.05
CA ALA A 217 -20.37 9.22 1.89
C ALA A 217 -20.79 7.75 1.96
N ASP A 218 -21.77 7.42 2.80
CA ASP A 218 -22.42 6.10 2.87
C ASP A 218 -21.46 4.89 2.92
N ASN A 219 -20.48 4.92 3.84
CA ASN A 219 -19.42 3.90 3.99
C ASN A 219 -18.53 3.69 2.74
N THR A 220 -18.58 4.62 1.79
CA THR A 220 -17.71 4.71 0.61
C THR A 220 -16.87 5.98 0.68
N ILE A 221 -15.73 5.97 -0.01
CA ILE A 221 -14.92 7.16 -0.27
C ILE A 221 -15.16 7.55 -1.73
N ASP A 222 -15.90 8.63 -1.93
CA ASP A 222 -16.00 9.28 -3.23
C ASP A 222 -14.74 10.11 -3.46
N HIS A 223 -14.31 10.21 -4.72
CA HIS A 223 -13.22 11.10 -5.09
C HIS A 223 -13.48 11.84 -6.41
N THR A 224 -12.83 12.98 -6.60
CA THR A 224 -12.84 13.69 -7.88
C THR A 224 -12.22 12.83 -8.99
N MET A 225 -12.76 12.94 -10.21
CA MET A 225 -12.04 12.49 -11.40
C MET A 225 -10.93 13.49 -11.69
N ALA A 226 -9.69 13.14 -11.37
CA ALA A 226 -8.52 13.88 -11.85
C ALA A 226 -8.06 13.21 -13.15
N THR A 227 -8.13 13.94 -14.26
CA THR A 227 -7.71 13.51 -15.61
C THR A 227 -6.37 14.12 -15.98
#